data_AF-A0A5C6B9C3-F1
#
_entry.id   AF-A0A5C6B9C3-F1
#
_cell.length_a   1.000
_cell.length_b   1.000
_cell.length_c   1.000
_cell.angle_alpha   90.00
_cell.angle_beta   90.00
_cell.angle_gamma   90.00
#
_symmetry.space_group_name_H-M   'P 1'
#
loop_
_entity.id
_entity.type
_entity.pdbx_description
1 polymer ?
#
loop_
_entity_poly.entity_id
_entity_poly.type
_entity_poly.pdbx_seq_one_letter_code
_entity_poly.pdbx_strand_id
1 'polypeptide(L)'
;MGWTYPFGASRKSLIEDRTQAWERESAGMTVKTTCLAHCFRGGRFSGVLWAVWEQTHSQGKQPTRRWITCDLIRCHSGEWGYKDMSEACSPFYYSCPLKYLDLVSIEQHGGNAEWRKQVHQHHTRQKEKRQRKRSHCAS
;
A
#
# COMPACT_ATOMS: atom_id res chain seq x y z
N MET A 1 0.43 16.21 7.18
CA MET A 1 1.05 15.18 6.32
C MET A 1 1.56 15.85 5.05
N GLY A 2 2.82 16.29 5.06
CA GLY A 2 3.52 16.92 3.93
C GLY A 2 4.15 15.89 2.99
N TRP A 3 4.93 16.36 2.03
CA TRP A 3 5.83 15.50 1.25
C TRP A 3 7.19 15.44 1.93
N THR A 4 7.78 14.25 1.99
CA THR A 4 9.13 14.04 2.49
C THR A 4 10.04 13.71 1.31
N TYR A 5 11.13 14.46 1.16
CA TYR A 5 12.15 14.25 0.11
C TYR A 5 13.48 13.90 0.77
N PRO A 6 13.81 12.60 0.91
CA PRO A 6 15.11 12.22 1.42
C PRO A 6 16.20 12.56 0.40
N PHE A 7 17.31 13.12 0.88
CA PHE A 7 18.41 13.56 0.03
C PHE A 7 18.98 12.39 -0.79
N GLY A 8 19.15 12.61 -2.10
CA GLY A 8 19.72 11.61 -3.00
C GLY A 8 18.86 10.35 -3.21
N ALA A 9 17.59 10.37 -2.77
CA ALA A 9 16.73 9.20 -2.90
C ALA A 9 16.40 8.90 -4.37
N SER A 10 16.47 7.62 -4.72
CA SER A 10 15.90 7.09 -5.94
C SER A 10 14.53 6.47 -5.66
N ARG A 11 13.69 6.29 -6.68
CA ARG A 11 12.45 5.52 -6.53
C ARG A 11 12.69 4.14 -5.91
N LYS A 12 13.78 3.48 -6.29
CA LYS A 12 14.11 2.12 -5.81
C LYS A 12 14.44 2.16 -4.32
N SER A 13 15.34 3.04 -3.91
CA SER A 13 15.74 3.17 -2.50
C SER A 13 14.57 3.62 -1.62
N LEU A 14 13.68 4.48 -2.13
CA LEU A 14 12.44 4.81 -1.41
C LEU A 14 11.54 3.58 -1.21
N ILE A 15 11.34 2.76 -2.25
CA ILE A 15 10.51 1.56 -2.11
C ILE A 15 11.13 0.60 -1.11
N GLU A 16 12.45 0.40 -1.15
CA GLU A 16 13.18 -0.47 -0.21
C GLU A 16 13.05 0.03 1.22
N ASP A 17 13.37 1.30 1.49
CA ASP A 17 13.22 1.93 2.80
C ASP A 17 11.79 1.82 3.34
N ARG A 18 10.81 2.15 2.49
CA ARG A 18 9.39 2.13 2.84
C ARG A 18 8.80 0.73 2.98
N THR A 19 9.53 -0.33 2.64
CA THR A 19 9.06 -1.72 2.78
C THR A 19 9.99 -2.55 3.68
N GLN A 20 11.00 -1.91 4.27
CA GLN A 20 11.91 -2.54 5.20
C GLN A 20 11.17 -2.91 6.49
N ALA A 21 11.30 -4.15 6.94
CA ALA A 21 10.76 -4.58 8.22
C ALA A 21 11.51 -3.89 9.38
N TRP A 22 10.80 -3.63 10.48
CA TRP A 22 11.39 -3.06 11.67
C TRP A 22 10.86 -3.71 12.95
N GLU A 23 11.66 -3.62 13.99
CA GLU A 23 11.32 -4.11 15.32
C GLU A 23 11.45 -2.95 16.31
N ARG A 24 10.54 -2.89 17.28
CA ARG A 24 10.56 -1.90 18.36
C ARG A 24 10.40 -2.61 19.68
N GLU A 25 11.25 -2.27 20.64
CA GLU A 25 11.08 -2.68 22.01
C GLU A 25 10.35 -1.59 22.78
N SER A 26 9.27 -1.96 23.48
CA SER A 26 8.52 -1.04 24.33
C SER A 26 8.12 -1.76 25.60
N ALA A 27 8.56 -1.26 26.76
CA ALA A 27 8.24 -1.80 28.08
C ALA A 27 8.45 -3.33 28.22
N GLY A 28 9.56 -3.85 27.68
CA GLY A 28 9.88 -5.29 27.72
C GLY A 28 9.07 -6.16 26.74
N MET A 29 8.35 -5.54 25.80
CA MET A 29 7.65 -6.21 24.71
C MET A 29 8.30 -5.86 23.36
N THR A 30 8.65 -6.88 22.59
CA THR A 30 9.14 -6.71 21.21
C THR A 30 7.96 -6.72 20.25
N VAL A 31 7.79 -5.63 19.52
CA VAL A 31 6.81 -5.48 18.46
C VAL A 31 7.54 -5.58 17.13
N LYS A 32 7.29 -6.66 16.39
CA LYS A 32 7.88 -6.91 15.09
C LYS A 32 6.88 -6.55 14.00
N THR A 33 7.29 -5.68 13.07
CA THR A 33 6.47 -5.25 11.94
C THR A 33 7.14 -5.67 10.63
N THR A 34 6.49 -6.56 9.88
CA THR A 34 7.01 -7.16 8.65
C THR A 34 6.15 -6.78 7.45
N CYS A 35 6.79 -6.57 6.30
CA CYS A 35 6.09 -6.39 5.04
C CYS A 35 5.75 -7.76 4.45
N LEU A 36 4.46 -8.10 4.35
CA LEU A 36 4.01 -9.36 3.76
C LEU A 36 4.01 -9.30 2.23
N ALA A 37 3.62 -8.16 1.68
CA ALA A 37 3.59 -7.93 0.25
C ALA A 37 3.60 -6.44 -0.05
N HIS A 38 4.27 -6.03 -1.12
CA HIS A 38 4.20 -4.66 -1.62
C HIS A 38 4.17 -4.62 -3.15
N CYS A 39 3.65 -3.52 -3.70
CA CYS A 39 3.73 -3.25 -5.13
C CYS A 39 3.64 -1.75 -5.41
N PHE A 40 4.41 -1.31 -6.39
CA PHE A 40 4.31 0.04 -6.92
C PHE A 40 3.36 0.07 -8.13
N ARG A 41 2.39 0.97 -8.11
CA ARG A 41 1.39 1.20 -9.17
C ARG A 41 1.44 2.65 -9.62
N GLY A 42 1.97 2.90 -10.82
CA GLY A 42 2.09 4.26 -11.35
C GLY A 42 2.89 4.33 -12.63
N GLY A 43 3.24 5.55 -13.03
CA GLY A 43 4.05 5.85 -14.19
C GLY A 43 5.53 6.02 -13.85
N ARG A 44 6.26 6.69 -14.76
CA ARG A 44 7.70 6.92 -14.64
C ARG A 44 8.07 7.87 -13.50
N PHE A 45 7.24 8.86 -13.20
CA PHE A 45 7.56 9.96 -12.28
C PHE A 45 6.64 10.04 -11.06
N SER A 46 5.58 9.24 -11.00
CA SER A 46 4.67 9.23 -9.86
C SER A 46 3.88 7.94 -9.80
N GLY A 47 3.44 7.57 -8.60
CA GLY A 47 2.62 6.40 -8.37
C GLY A 47 2.30 6.20 -6.90
N VAL A 48 1.67 5.07 -6.63
CA VAL A 48 1.31 4.63 -5.28
C VAL A 48 2.07 3.36 -4.98
N LEU A 49 2.81 3.35 -3.88
CA LEU A 49 3.34 2.16 -3.25
C LEU A 49 2.30 1.63 -2.26
N TRP A 50 1.74 0.48 -2.61
CA TRP A 50 0.87 -0.28 -1.73
C TRP A 50 1.71 -1.30 -0.98
N ALA A 51 1.53 -1.41 0.33
CA ALA A 51 2.13 -2.48 1.12
C ALA A 51 1.15 -3.05 2.14
N VAL A 52 1.28 -4.34 2.40
CA VAL A 52 0.59 -5.06 3.46
C VAL A 52 1.60 -5.29 4.57
N TRP A 53 1.24 -4.82 5.76
CA TRP A 53 2.05 -4.97 6.96
C TRP A 53 1.40 -5.95 7.90
N GLU A 54 2.25 -6.68 8.62
CA GLU A 54 1.86 -7.52 9.73
C GLU A 54 2.65 -7.11 10.97
N GLN A 55 1.95 -6.98 12.09
CA GLN A 55 2.53 -6.70 13.39
C GLN A 55 2.27 -7.86 14.33
N THR A 56 3.37 -8.41 14.87
CA THR A 56 3.36 -9.49 15.86
C THR A 56 4.03 -9.04 17.14
N HIS A 57 3.60 -9.63 18.26
CA HIS A 57 4.10 -9.32 19.60
C HIS A 57 4.77 -10.56 20.19
N SER A 58 6.01 -10.43 20.67
CA SER A 58 6.81 -11.57 21.14
C SER A 58 6.18 -12.34 22.32
N GLN A 59 5.35 -11.69 23.13
CA GLN A 59 4.68 -12.33 24.27
C GLN A 59 3.28 -12.91 23.97
N GLY A 60 2.82 -12.90 22.71
CA GLY A 60 1.51 -13.46 22.32
C GLY A 60 0.27 -12.82 22.98
N LYS A 61 0.45 -11.78 23.81
CA LYS A 61 -0.62 -11.11 24.56
C LYS A 61 -1.56 -10.27 23.69
N GLN A 62 -1.15 -9.93 22.47
CA GLN A 62 -1.96 -9.16 21.53
C GLN A 62 -2.14 -9.91 20.22
N PRO A 63 -3.33 -9.84 19.60
CA PRO A 63 -3.58 -10.47 18.32
C PRO A 63 -2.71 -9.83 17.24
N THR A 64 -2.27 -10.64 16.28
CA THR A 64 -1.58 -10.18 15.08
C THR A 64 -2.43 -9.17 14.34
N ARG A 65 -1.88 -7.99 14.09
CA ARG A 65 -2.56 -6.93 13.33
C ARG A 65 -2.01 -6.87 11.92
N ARG A 66 -2.89 -6.72 10.94
CA ARG A 66 -2.48 -6.41 9.57
C ARG A 66 -3.14 -5.14 9.10
N TRP A 67 -2.47 -4.40 8.24
CA TRP A 67 -3.05 -3.21 7.60
C TRP A 67 -2.43 -2.98 6.24
N ILE A 68 -3.13 -2.18 5.43
CA ILE A 68 -2.66 -1.74 4.11
C ILE A 68 -2.17 -0.30 4.22
N THR A 69 -0.97 -0.02 3.71
CA THR A 69 -0.46 1.35 3.58
C THR A 69 -0.56 1.83 2.13
N CYS A 70 -0.71 3.14 1.98
CA CYS A 70 -0.79 3.85 0.71
C CYS A 70 0.26 4.97 0.71
N ASP A 71 1.47 4.68 0.26
CA ASP A 71 2.52 5.69 0.16
C ASP A 71 2.52 6.28 -1.26
N LEU A 72 2.20 7.57 -1.39
CA LEU A 72 2.38 8.27 -2.65
C LEU A 72 3.86 8.49 -2.87
N ILE A 73 4.37 8.11 -4.03
CA ILE A 73 5.76 8.37 -4.42
C ILE A 73 5.73 9.25 -5.65
N ARG A 74 6.52 10.33 -5.65
CA ARG A 74 6.69 11.21 -6.82
C ARG A 74 8.12 11.68 -6.97
N CYS A 75 8.50 11.95 -8.21
CA CYS A 75 9.66 12.74 -8.55
C CYS A 75 9.22 14.20 -8.73
N HIS A 76 9.90 15.12 -8.08
CA HIS A 76 9.71 16.56 -8.23
C HIS A 76 11.09 17.21 -8.35
N SER A 77 11.32 17.98 -9.42
CA SER A 77 12.59 18.66 -9.68
C SER A 77 13.83 17.75 -9.65
N GLY A 78 13.68 16.49 -10.04
CA GLY A 78 14.75 15.48 -10.03
C GLY A 78 14.89 14.72 -8.70
N GLU A 79 14.19 15.14 -7.65
CA GLU A 79 14.22 14.51 -6.33
C GLU A 79 13.02 13.60 -6.13
N TRP A 80 13.26 12.40 -5.59
CA TRP A 80 12.18 11.50 -5.22
C TRP A 80 11.73 11.76 -3.80
N GLY A 81 10.42 11.87 -3.62
CA GLY A 81 9.79 12.00 -2.33
C GLY A 81 8.60 11.08 -2.18
N TYR A 82 8.21 10.88 -0.93
CA TYR A 82 7.02 10.14 -0.57
C TYR A 82 6.09 10.95 0.31
N LYS A 83 4.83 10.55 0.33
CA LYS A 83 3.82 11.03 1.27
C LYS A 83 3.02 9.83 1.74
N ASP A 84 3.11 9.57 3.02
CA ASP A 84 2.36 8.53 3.71
C ASP A 84 0.87 8.91 3.76
N MET A 85 0.04 7.98 3.32
CA MET A 85 -1.41 8.06 3.49
C MET A 85 -1.93 6.76 4.09
N SER A 86 -2.93 6.89 4.95
CA SER A 86 -3.63 5.77 5.54
C SER A 86 -4.94 5.51 4.80
N GLU A 87 -5.42 4.26 4.87
CA GLU A 87 -6.76 3.88 4.42
C GLU A 87 -7.87 4.71 5.11
N ALA A 88 -7.61 5.19 6.34
CA ALA A 88 -8.52 6.04 7.10
C ALA A 88 -8.75 7.43 6.46
N CYS A 89 -7.81 7.90 5.64
CA CYS A 89 -7.96 9.17 4.92
C CYS A 89 -8.75 9.04 3.60
N SER A 90 -9.34 7.87 3.32
CA SER A 90 -10.03 7.56 2.05
C SER A 90 -9.23 8.05 0.85
N PRO A 91 -8.01 7.52 0.64
CA PRO A 91 -7.18 7.97 -0.47
C PRO A 91 -7.97 7.76 -1.76
N PHE A 92 -8.13 8.79 -2.59
CA PHE A 92 -8.80 8.75 -3.90
C PHE A 92 -8.04 7.86 -4.93
N TYR A 93 -7.28 6.88 -4.45
CA TYR A 93 -6.49 5.91 -5.19
C TYR A 93 -7.08 4.52 -4.95
N TYR A 94 -7.51 3.88 -6.03
CA TYR A 94 -8.22 2.59 -6.01
C TYR A 94 -7.45 1.48 -6.72
N SER A 95 -6.16 1.70 -6.99
CA SER A 95 -5.29 0.77 -7.73
C SER A 95 -4.71 -0.36 -6.87
N CYS A 96 -5.06 -0.40 -5.58
CA CYS A 96 -4.64 -1.42 -4.61
C CYS A 96 -4.97 -2.83 -5.13
N PRO A 97 -4.03 -3.78 -5.11
CA PRO A 97 -4.31 -5.16 -5.52
C PRO A 97 -5.43 -5.82 -4.69
N LEU A 98 -6.36 -6.52 -5.35
CA LEU A 98 -7.43 -7.24 -4.65
C LEU A 98 -6.90 -8.27 -3.64
N LYS A 99 -5.80 -8.98 -3.98
CA LYS A 99 -5.13 -9.90 -3.06
C LYS A 99 -4.70 -9.30 -1.72
N TYR A 100 -4.51 -7.97 -1.64
CA TYR A 100 -4.17 -7.31 -0.38
C TYR A 100 -5.39 -7.15 0.51
N LEU A 101 -6.58 -6.99 -0.08
CA LEU A 101 -7.84 -6.95 0.66
C LEU A 101 -8.12 -8.31 1.31
N ASP A 102 -7.77 -9.41 0.63
CA ASP A 102 -7.91 -10.77 1.15
C ASP A 102 -6.93 -11.03 2.32
N LEU A 103 -5.70 -10.51 2.24
CA LEU A 103 -4.69 -10.63 3.30
C LEU A 103 -5.03 -9.85 4.57
N VAL A 104 -5.86 -8.82 4.45
CA VAL A 104 -6.23 -7.89 5.52
C VAL A 104 -7.75 -7.84 5.65
N SER A 105 -8.42 -8.96 5.94
CA SER A 105 -9.89 -9.00 6.00
C SER A 105 -10.47 -8.02 7.03
N ILE A 106 -11.59 -7.37 6.68
CA ILE A 106 -12.23 -6.36 7.55
C ILE A 106 -12.65 -6.98 8.89
N GLU A 107 -13.13 -8.21 8.87
CA GLU A 107 -13.60 -8.92 10.06
C GLU A 107 -12.51 -9.14 11.10
N GLN A 108 -11.26 -9.39 10.66
CA GLN A 108 -10.14 -9.69 11.55
C GLN A 108 -9.27 -8.47 11.87
N HIS A 109 -9.12 -7.55 10.90
CA HIS A 109 -8.13 -6.49 10.98
C HIS A 109 -8.74 -5.07 10.85
N GLY A 110 -10.03 -4.97 10.57
CA GLY A 110 -10.71 -3.71 10.31
C GLY A 110 -10.33 -3.11 8.95
N GLY A 111 -10.55 -1.80 8.81
CA GLY A 111 -10.29 -1.06 7.57
C GLY A 111 -11.50 -0.22 7.15
N ASN A 112 -11.43 0.35 5.95
CA ASN A 112 -12.46 1.21 5.38
C ASN A 112 -13.26 0.43 4.32
N ALA A 113 -14.41 -0.11 4.73
CA ALA A 113 -15.28 -0.92 3.87
C ALA A 113 -15.68 -0.18 2.58
N GLU A 114 -15.98 1.12 2.68
CA GLU A 114 -16.43 1.93 1.54
C GLU A 114 -15.30 2.15 0.53
N TRP A 115 -14.08 2.42 1.01
CA TRP A 115 -12.92 2.52 0.13
C TRP A 115 -12.63 1.17 -0.57
N ARG A 116 -12.69 0.05 0.15
CA ARG A 116 -12.47 -1.28 -0.44
C ARG A 116 -13.50 -1.64 -1.50
N LYS A 117 -14.77 -1.27 -1.29
CA LYS A 117 -15.81 -1.40 -2.32
C LYS A 117 -15.44 -0.63 -3.59
N GLN A 118 -14.91 0.58 -3.45
CA GLN A 118 -14.43 1.38 -4.60
C GLN A 118 -13.20 0.76 -5.27
N VAL A 119 -12.31 0.11 -4.52
CA VAL A 119 -11.20 -0.70 -5.10
C VAL A 119 -11.76 -1.83 -5.96
N HIS A 120 -12.73 -2.61 -5.46
CA HIS A 120 -13.39 -3.65 -6.25
C HIS A 120 -14.00 -3.09 -7.54
N GLN A 121 -14.77 -2.01 -7.44
CA GLN A 121 -15.38 -1.35 -8.59
C GLN A 121 -14.32 -0.87 -9.61
N HIS A 122 -13.22 -0.29 -9.14
CA HIS A 122 -12.11 0.13 -9.99
C HIS A 122 -11.55 -1.05 -10.79
N HIS A 123 -11.27 -2.19 -10.14
CA HIS A 123 -10.76 -3.37 -10.83
C HIS A 123 -11.76 -3.96 -11.83
N THR A 124 -13.06 -4.01 -11.49
CA THR A 124 -14.12 -4.44 -12.41
C THR A 124 -14.13 -3.55 -13.67
N ARG A 125 -14.16 -2.23 -13.50
CA ARG A 125 -14.12 -1.27 -14.63
C ARG A 125 -12.86 -1.43 -15.49
N GLN A 126 -11.71 -1.67 -14.87
CA GLN A 126 -10.45 -1.87 -15.61
C GLN A 126 -10.44 -3.20 -16.37
N LYS A 127 -11.03 -4.27 -15.82
CA LYS A 127 -11.21 -5.56 -16.50
C LYS A 127 -12.11 -5.42 -17.72
N GLU A 128 -13.25 -4.75 -17.57
CA GLU A 128 -14.20 -4.48 -18.66
C GLU A 128 -13.54 -3.67 -19.78
N LYS A 129 -12.81 -2.60 -19.44
CA LYS A 129 -12.05 -1.80 -20.43
C LYS A 129 -11.05 -2.64 -21.20
N ARG A 130 -10.33 -3.55 -20.54
CA ARG A 130 -9.36 -4.45 -21.19
C ARG A 130 -10.07 -5.44 -22.13
N GLN A 131 -11.21 -5.99 -21.72
CA GLN A 131 -12.01 -6.90 -22.55
C GLN A 131 -12.53 -6.20 -23.81
N ARG A 132 -13.10 -4.99 -23.67
CA ARG A 132 -13.60 -4.18 -24.80
C ARG A 132 -12.50 -3.85 -25.82
N LYS A 133 -11.29 -3.54 -25.35
CA LYS A 133 -10.13 -3.31 -26.24
C LYS A 133 -9.73 -4.58 -26.99
N ARG A 134 -9.73 -5.73 -26.32
CA ARG A 134 -9.40 -7.02 -26.93
C ARG A 134 -10.42 -7.42 -28.00
N SER A 135 -11.72 -7.20 -27.76
CA SER A 135 -12.75 -7.48 -28.76
C SER A 135 -12.66 -6.55 -29.96
N HIS A 136 -12.33 -5.27 -29.76
CA HIS A 136 -12.18 -4.30 -30.85
C HIS A 136 -10.95 -4.54 -31.73
N CYS A 137 -9.86 -5.09 -31.18
CA CYS A 137 -8.65 -5.41 -31.95
C CYS A 137 -8.72 -6.78 -32.66
N ALA A 138 -9.74 -7.59 -32.34
CA ALA A 138 -9.97 -8.91 -32.92
C ALA A 138 -11.09 -8.92 -33.97
N SER A 139 -11.71 -7.76 -34.24
CA SER A 139 -12.65 -7.50 -35.34
C SER A 139 -11.94 -6.69 -36.42
#